data_AF-A0A7R7VLC9-F1
#
_entry.id   AF-A0A7R7VLC9-F1
#
_cell.length_a   1.000
_cell.length_b   1.000
_cell.length_c   1.000
_cell.angle_alpha   90.00
_cell.angle_beta   90.00
_cell.angle_gamma   90.00
#
_symmetry.space_group_name_H-M   'P 1'
#
loop_
_entity.id
_entity.type
_entity.pdbx_description
1 polymer ?
#
loop_
_entity_poly.entity_id
_entity_poly.type
_entity_poly.pdbx_seq_one_letter_code
_entity_poly.pdbx_strand_id
1 'polypeptide(L)'
;METDETEQLHRLNATGDKQKAEQERQKADIKKRIDQATRRYDQVQAKQSPTTLSEYLRHVQEKLVPLLSVKFDLTDSASEYANMQGKYYPLKIRHLKHFPKTHNRIFGQFVQTISDKPLFPSQLGVRGIERDLFPTRKNEQDFLLYVRSAIEKSAQRVVKA
;
A
#
# COMPACT_ATOMS: atom_id res chain seq x y z
N MET A 1 -12.26 -49.26 56.97
CA MET A 1 -11.44 -49.32 55.73
C MET A 1 -12.11 -48.61 54.56
N GLU A 2 -13.44 -48.44 54.54
CA GLU A 2 -14.17 -47.81 53.41
C GLU A 2 -13.91 -46.31 53.20
N THR A 3 -13.48 -45.57 54.24
CA THR A 3 -13.23 -44.12 54.15
C THR A 3 -12.01 -43.75 53.31
N ASP A 4 -11.02 -44.64 53.20
CA ASP A 4 -9.75 -44.39 52.51
C ASP A 4 -9.90 -44.53 50.98
N GLU A 5 -10.77 -45.44 50.53
CA GLU A 5 -11.09 -45.62 49.10
C GLU A 5 -11.92 -44.45 48.54
N THR A 6 -12.86 -43.92 49.32
CA THR A 6 -13.65 -42.75 48.93
C THR A 6 -12.80 -41.48 48.83
N GLU A 7 -11.80 -41.31 49.70
CA GLU A 7 -10.85 -40.19 49.60
C GLU A 7 -9.91 -40.35 48.39
N GLN A 8 -9.44 -41.55 48.09
CA GLN A 8 -8.60 -41.80 46.91
C GLN A 8 -9.36 -41.53 45.60
N LEU A 9 -10.62 -41.95 45.51
CA LEU A 9 -11.49 -41.66 44.35
C LEU A 9 -11.73 -40.16 44.16
N HIS A 10 -11.97 -39.42 45.24
CA HIS A 10 -12.12 -37.96 45.17
C HIS A 10 -10.83 -37.25 44.71
N ARG A 11 -9.66 -37.72 45.16
CA ARG A 11 -8.37 -37.17 44.76
C ARG A 11 -8.05 -37.47 43.29
N LEU A 12 -8.37 -38.66 42.80
CA LEU A 12 -8.21 -39.06 41.39
C LEU A 12 -9.12 -38.27 40.44
N ASN A 13 -10.37 -38.01 40.84
CA ASN A 13 -11.29 -37.18 40.06
C ASN A 13 -10.82 -35.72 40.03
N ALA A 14 -10.38 -35.17 41.17
CA ALA A 14 -9.88 -33.80 41.23
C ALA A 14 -8.58 -33.58 40.43
N THR A 15 -7.69 -34.57 40.35
CA THR A 15 -6.50 -34.50 39.49
C THR A 15 -6.84 -34.64 38.01
N GLY A 16 -7.79 -35.51 37.65
CA GLY A 16 -8.30 -35.65 36.29
C GLY A 16 -8.97 -34.37 35.77
N ASP A 17 -9.77 -33.70 36.60
CA ASP A 17 -10.43 -32.44 36.23
C ASP A 17 -9.42 -31.28 36.10
N LYS A 18 -8.40 -31.22 36.96
CA LYS A 18 -7.29 -30.26 36.82
C LYS A 18 -6.50 -30.47 35.54
N GLN A 19 -6.24 -31.72 35.15
CA GLN A 19 -5.53 -32.03 33.90
C GLN A 19 -6.35 -31.67 32.67
N LYS A 20 -7.67 -31.91 32.68
CA LYS A 20 -8.57 -31.49 31.59
C LYS A 20 -8.63 -29.98 31.47
N ALA A 21 -8.78 -29.25 32.58
CA ALA A 21 -8.80 -27.79 32.60
C ALA A 21 -7.48 -27.20 32.09
N GLU A 22 -6.34 -27.81 32.44
CA GLU A 22 -5.03 -27.39 31.95
C GLU A 22 -4.85 -27.68 30.44
N GLN A 23 -5.29 -28.85 29.96
CA GLN A 23 -5.30 -29.15 28.52
C GLN A 23 -6.20 -28.20 27.72
N GLU A 24 -7.37 -27.83 28.25
CA GLU A 24 -8.27 -26.88 27.61
C GLU A 24 -7.65 -25.48 27.55
N ARG A 25 -6.99 -25.03 28.62
CA ARG A 25 -6.23 -23.77 28.63
C ARG A 25 -5.11 -23.78 27.60
N GLN A 26 -4.32 -24.86 27.54
CA GLN A 26 -3.25 -25.00 26.55
C GLN A 26 -3.80 -25.00 25.12
N LYS A 27 -4.89 -25.72 24.85
CA LYS A 27 -5.56 -25.71 23.53
C LYS A 27 -6.08 -24.31 23.18
N ALA A 28 -6.68 -23.59 24.13
CA ALA A 28 -7.17 -22.24 23.92
C ALA A 28 -6.01 -21.26 23.64
N ASP A 29 -4.89 -21.37 24.34
CA ASP A 29 -3.72 -20.53 24.13
C ASP A 29 -3.02 -20.82 22.79
N ILE A 30 -2.89 -22.10 22.42
CA ILE A 30 -2.38 -22.51 21.10
C ILE A 30 -3.29 -21.96 20.01
N LYS A 31 -4.61 -22.11 20.14
CA LYS A 31 -5.59 -21.58 19.18
C LYS A 31 -5.47 -20.06 19.03
N LYS A 32 -5.38 -19.32 20.13
CA LYS A 32 -5.16 -17.86 20.11
C LYS A 32 -3.87 -17.49 19.39
N ARG A 33 -2.78 -18.22 19.61
CA ARG A 33 -1.49 -17.98 18.95
C ARG A 33 -1.57 -18.26 17.45
N ILE A 34 -2.23 -19.34 17.05
CA ILE A 34 -2.47 -19.66 15.63
C ILE A 34 -3.31 -18.57 14.98
N ASP A 35 -4.44 -18.19 15.59
CA ASP A 35 -5.31 -17.14 15.05
C ASP A 35 -4.57 -15.80 14.88
N GLN A 36 -3.72 -15.44 15.85
CA GLN A 36 -2.87 -14.25 15.75
C GLN A 36 -1.82 -14.37 14.64
N ALA A 37 -1.19 -15.53 14.51
CA ALA A 37 -0.19 -15.78 13.46
C ALA A 37 -0.84 -15.72 12.06
N THR A 38 -2.01 -16.34 11.88
CA THR A 38 -2.78 -16.31 10.63
C THR A 38 -3.17 -14.88 10.27
N ARG A 39 -3.72 -14.11 11.22
CA ARG A 39 -4.06 -12.70 10.97
C ARG A 39 -2.84 -11.87 10.55
N ARG A 40 -1.68 -12.09 11.17
CA ARG A 40 -0.44 -11.41 10.78
C ARG A 40 0.01 -11.82 9.39
N TYR A 41 -0.07 -13.11 9.07
CA TYR A 41 0.26 -13.62 7.75
C TYR A 41 -0.63 -13.00 6.67
N ASP A 42 -1.95 -13.02 6.87
CA ASP A 42 -2.93 -12.45 5.94
C ASP A 42 -2.72 -10.94 5.74
N GLN A 43 -2.41 -10.20 6.81
CA GLN A 43 -2.11 -8.78 6.73
C GLN A 43 -0.82 -8.50 5.94
N VAL A 44 0.20 -9.35 6.05
CA VAL A 44 1.44 -9.20 5.28
C VAL A 44 1.20 -9.57 3.83
N GLN A 45 0.45 -10.64 3.58
CA GLN A 45 0.06 -11.05 2.22
C GLN A 45 -0.72 -9.95 1.51
N ALA A 46 -1.76 -9.41 2.14
CA ALA A 46 -2.56 -8.32 1.56
C ALA A 46 -1.71 -7.10 1.18
N LYS A 47 -0.63 -6.81 1.92
CA LYS A 47 0.30 -5.70 1.62
C LYS A 47 1.25 -6.01 0.46
N GLN A 48 1.46 -7.29 0.15
CA GLN A 48 2.31 -7.77 -0.94
C GLN A 48 1.52 -8.05 -2.22
N SER A 49 0.22 -8.35 -2.10
CA SER A 49 -0.64 -8.63 -3.24
C SER A 49 -0.78 -7.43 -4.18
N PRO A 50 -0.83 -7.66 -5.51
CA PRO A 50 -1.22 -6.64 -6.47
C PRO A 50 -2.56 -6.00 -6.11
N THR A 51 -2.71 -4.72 -6.43
CA THR A 51 -3.90 -3.92 -6.08
C THR A 51 -4.73 -3.58 -7.31
N THR A 52 -5.99 -3.24 -7.08
CA THR A 52 -6.86 -2.63 -8.09
C THR A 52 -6.42 -1.20 -8.41
N LEU A 53 -6.92 -0.61 -9.51
CA LEU A 53 -6.58 0.76 -9.88
C LEU A 53 -6.91 1.76 -8.76
N SER A 54 -8.09 1.63 -8.15
CA SER A 54 -8.54 2.55 -7.11
C SER A 54 -7.68 2.47 -5.85
N GLU A 55 -7.31 1.26 -5.42
CA GLU A 55 -6.46 1.04 -4.25
C GLU A 55 -5.05 1.56 -4.50
N TYR A 56 -4.50 1.31 -5.69
CA TYR A 56 -3.21 1.83 -6.11
C TYR A 56 -3.18 3.36 -6.09
N LEU A 57 -4.18 4.02 -6.70
CA LEU A 57 -4.27 5.47 -6.74
C LEU A 57 -4.39 6.07 -5.33
N ARG A 58 -5.14 5.43 -4.42
CA ARG A 58 -5.19 5.82 -3.01
C ARG A 58 -3.79 5.77 -2.38
N HIS A 59 -3.04 4.70 -2.58
CA HIS A 59 -1.68 4.59 -2.04
C HIS A 59 -0.71 5.62 -2.62
N VAL A 60 -0.81 5.92 -3.93
CA VAL A 60 -0.03 6.99 -4.58
C VAL A 60 -0.37 8.35 -3.96
N GLN A 61 -1.66 8.65 -3.78
CA GLN A 61 -2.13 9.89 -3.17
C GLN A 61 -1.63 10.05 -1.73
N GLU A 62 -1.63 8.98 -0.94
CA GLU A 62 -1.21 9.03 0.47
C GLU A 62 0.31 9.08 0.66
N LYS A 63 1.08 8.46 -0.25
CA LYS A 63 2.53 8.22 -0.05
C LYS A 63 3.42 9.01 -0.98
N LEU A 64 3.03 9.19 -2.24
CA LEU A 64 3.89 9.81 -3.25
C LEU A 64 3.54 11.27 -3.50
N VAL A 65 2.26 11.65 -3.51
CA VAL A 65 1.83 13.04 -3.76
C VAL A 65 2.37 14.05 -2.72
N PRO A 66 2.42 13.74 -1.41
CA PRO A 66 3.09 14.62 -0.44
C PRO A 66 4.58 14.80 -0.76
N LEU A 67 5.19 13.81 -1.42
CA LEU A 67 6.56 13.91 -1.92
C LEU A 67 6.70 14.68 -3.25
N LEU A 68 5.62 15.19 -3.83
CA LEU A 68 5.68 15.98 -5.06
C LEU A 68 5.09 17.37 -4.87
N SER A 69 4.57 17.65 -3.68
CA SER A 69 3.96 18.92 -3.36
C SER A 69 5.03 20.02 -3.34
N VAL A 70 4.85 21.00 -4.23
CA VAL A 70 5.68 22.21 -4.30
C VAL A 70 5.23 23.14 -3.18
N LYS A 71 6.18 23.67 -2.40
CA LYS A 71 5.89 24.77 -1.48
C LYS A 71 5.63 26.03 -2.30
N PHE A 72 4.43 26.59 -2.19
CA PHE A 72 4.07 27.87 -2.79
C PHE A 72 4.41 29.01 -1.83
N ASP A 73 5.68 29.12 -1.42
CA ASP A 73 6.14 30.34 -0.76
C ASP A 73 6.43 31.37 -1.86
N LEU A 74 5.40 32.14 -2.22
CA LEU A 74 5.42 33.16 -3.28
C LEU A 74 6.33 34.36 -2.95
N THR A 75 6.96 34.38 -1.79
CA THR A 75 7.94 35.39 -1.38
C THR A 75 9.33 35.15 -1.97
N ASP A 76 9.64 33.93 -2.41
CA ASP A 76 10.84 33.63 -3.17
C ASP A 76 10.60 33.97 -4.63
N SER A 77 11.14 35.09 -5.09
CA SER A 77 11.03 35.50 -6.49
C SER A 77 11.54 34.37 -7.40
N ALA A 78 10.65 33.83 -8.23
CA ALA A 78 10.95 32.73 -9.16
C ALA A 78 12.09 33.03 -10.15
N SER A 79 12.59 34.27 -10.19
CA SER A 79 13.72 34.70 -11.02
C SER A 79 15.09 34.18 -10.56
N GLU A 80 15.29 33.89 -9.27
CA GLU A 80 16.62 33.46 -8.79
C GLU A 80 16.94 31.98 -9.04
N TYR A 81 15.93 31.12 -9.15
CA TYR A 81 16.11 29.66 -9.26
C TYR A 81 15.79 29.08 -10.64
N ALA A 82 15.00 29.78 -11.46
CA ALA A 82 14.73 29.35 -12.82
C ALA A 82 15.89 29.78 -13.73
N ASN A 83 16.89 28.91 -13.92
CA ASN A 83 17.88 29.10 -14.97
C ASN A 83 17.18 28.99 -16.33
N MET A 84 16.72 30.14 -16.85
CA MET A 84 15.98 30.24 -18.11
C MET A 84 16.90 30.43 -19.32
N GLN A 85 18.23 30.47 -19.14
CA GLN A 85 19.16 30.58 -20.26
C GLN A 85 18.91 29.44 -21.27
N GLY A 86 18.55 29.81 -22.50
CA GLY A 86 18.34 28.88 -23.61
C GLY A 86 17.00 28.14 -23.63
N LYS A 87 16.10 28.35 -22.66
CA LYS A 87 14.76 27.74 -22.66
C LYS A 87 13.73 28.69 -23.30
N TYR A 88 13.18 28.30 -24.45
CA TYR A 88 12.11 29.06 -25.11
C TYR A 88 10.74 28.49 -24.72
N TYR A 89 10.00 29.23 -23.90
CA TYR A 89 8.61 28.89 -23.59
C TYR A 89 7.65 29.60 -24.57
N PRO A 90 6.63 28.90 -25.08
CA PRO A 90 5.68 29.50 -26.00
C PRO A 90 4.87 30.61 -25.31
N LEU A 91 4.75 31.77 -25.98
CA LEU A 91 4.00 32.94 -25.51
C LEU A 91 2.50 32.67 -25.30
N LYS A 92 1.95 31.65 -25.97
CA LYS A 92 0.57 31.21 -25.83
C LYS A 92 0.51 29.70 -25.80
N ILE A 93 -0.11 29.16 -24.75
CA ILE A 93 -0.46 27.73 -24.70
C ILE A 93 -1.68 27.53 -25.61
N ARG A 94 -1.57 26.62 -26.57
CA ARG A 94 -2.65 26.34 -27.51
C ARG A 94 -3.85 25.76 -26.75
N HIS A 95 -5.03 26.34 -26.95
CA HIS A 95 -6.25 25.83 -26.33
C HIS A 95 -6.62 24.46 -26.92
N LEU A 96 -6.55 23.42 -26.11
CA LEU A 96 -6.87 22.06 -26.54
C LEU A 96 -8.38 21.82 -26.50
N LYS A 97 -9.13 22.43 -27.43
CA LYS A 97 -10.61 22.45 -27.46
C LYS A 97 -11.26 21.06 -27.32
N HIS A 98 -10.64 20.03 -27.89
CA HIS A 98 -11.16 18.66 -27.88
C HIS A 98 -10.58 17.79 -26.76
N PHE A 99 -9.56 18.27 -26.04
CA PHE A 99 -8.85 17.46 -25.05
C PHE A 99 -9.77 16.94 -23.95
N PRO A 100 -10.64 17.74 -23.29
CA PRO A 100 -11.49 17.20 -22.22
C PRO A 100 -12.37 16.05 -22.69
N LYS A 101 -12.96 16.18 -23.88
CA LYS A 101 -13.85 15.16 -24.46
C LYS A 101 -13.06 13.89 -24.83
N THR A 102 -11.93 14.05 -25.51
CA THR A 102 -11.09 12.92 -25.93
C THR A 102 -10.48 12.20 -24.73
N HIS A 103 -9.98 12.97 -23.75
CA HIS A 103 -9.44 12.47 -22.50
C HIS A 103 -10.48 11.63 -21.75
N ASN A 104 -11.67 12.17 -21.49
CA ASN A 104 -12.69 11.48 -20.71
C ASN A 104 -13.17 10.18 -21.39
N ARG A 105 -13.27 10.20 -22.72
CA ARG A 105 -13.60 8.98 -23.49
C ARG A 105 -12.54 7.90 -23.30
N ILE A 106 -11.27 8.24 -23.55
CA ILE A 106 -10.16 7.28 -23.46
C ILE A 106 -9.98 6.79 -22.02
N PHE A 107 -10.00 7.72 -21.06
CA PHE A 107 -9.90 7.40 -19.64
C PHE A 107 -11.04 6.48 -19.18
N GLY A 108 -12.28 6.75 -19.61
CA GLY A 108 -13.42 5.89 -19.30
C GLY A 108 -13.24 4.46 -19.82
N GLN A 109 -12.74 4.30 -21.05
CA GLN A 109 -12.43 2.98 -21.62
C GLN A 109 -11.35 2.25 -20.81
N PHE A 110 -10.30 2.96 -20.41
CA PHE A 110 -9.24 2.38 -19.57
C PHE A 110 -9.79 1.91 -18.22
N VAL A 111 -10.49 2.80 -17.50
CA VAL A 111 -11.07 2.48 -16.19
C VAL A 111 -11.99 1.27 -16.29
N GLN A 112 -12.90 1.23 -17.26
CA GLN A 112 -13.77 0.06 -17.47
C GLN A 112 -13.00 -1.24 -17.73
N THR A 113 -11.85 -1.17 -18.38
CA THR A 113 -11.09 -2.37 -18.79
C THR A 113 -10.20 -2.93 -17.69
N ILE A 114 -9.66 -2.07 -16.83
CA ILE A 114 -8.57 -2.44 -15.90
C ILE A 114 -8.87 -2.12 -14.42
N SER A 115 -9.95 -1.40 -14.10
CA SER A 115 -10.19 -0.89 -12.75
C SER A 115 -10.28 -2.01 -11.70
N ASP A 116 -11.06 -3.05 -11.99
CA ASP A 116 -11.36 -4.12 -11.03
C ASP A 116 -10.29 -5.22 -11.00
N LYS A 117 -9.30 -5.14 -11.89
CA LYS A 117 -8.26 -6.16 -12.00
C LYS A 117 -7.09 -5.81 -11.08
N PRO A 118 -6.56 -6.78 -10.30
CA PRO A 118 -5.41 -6.56 -9.44
C PRO A 118 -4.10 -6.56 -10.26
N LEU A 119 -3.94 -5.55 -11.13
CA LEU A 119 -2.80 -5.42 -12.04
C LEU A 119 -1.75 -4.42 -11.54
N PHE A 120 -2.09 -3.64 -10.52
CA PHE A 120 -1.28 -2.52 -10.07
C PHE A 120 -0.33 -2.92 -8.95
N PRO A 121 0.77 -2.18 -8.74
CA PRO A 121 1.71 -2.45 -7.67
C PRO A 121 1.04 -2.56 -6.29
N SER A 122 1.61 -3.42 -5.44
CA SER A 122 1.15 -3.58 -4.06
C SER A 122 1.47 -2.35 -3.20
N GLN A 123 0.86 -2.26 -2.02
CA GLN A 123 1.16 -1.20 -1.06
C GLN A 123 2.67 -1.15 -0.71
N LEU A 124 3.32 -2.31 -0.57
CA LEU A 124 4.77 -2.37 -0.35
C LEU A 124 5.57 -1.92 -1.58
N GLY A 125 5.08 -2.20 -2.79
CA GLY A 125 5.66 -1.66 -4.01
C GLY A 125 5.66 -0.14 -4.04
N VAL A 126 4.54 0.49 -3.67
CA VAL A 126 4.42 1.96 -3.57
C VAL A 126 5.37 2.53 -2.51
N ARG A 127 5.47 1.89 -1.34
CA ARG A 127 6.43 2.29 -0.29
C ARG A 127 7.89 2.15 -0.75
N GLY A 128 8.19 1.17 -1.60
CA GLY A 128 9.51 1.05 -2.23
C GLY A 128 9.84 2.29 -3.07
N ILE A 129 8.90 2.74 -3.90
CA ILE A 129 9.04 3.96 -4.71
C ILE A 129 9.19 5.19 -3.80
N GLU A 130 8.40 5.29 -2.74
CA GLU A 130 8.49 6.36 -1.74
C GLU A 130 9.91 6.48 -1.17
N ARG A 131 10.50 5.35 -0.77
CA ARG A 131 11.87 5.29 -0.26
C ARG A 131 12.90 5.71 -1.30
N ASP A 132 12.72 5.32 -2.56
CA ASP A 132 13.66 5.65 -3.63
C ASP A 132 13.61 7.14 -4.04
N LEU A 133 12.48 7.82 -3.76
CA LEU A 133 12.28 9.26 -4.03
C LEU A 133 12.73 10.18 -2.87
N PHE A 134 13.03 9.63 -1.68
CA PHE A 134 13.42 10.39 -0.49
C PHE A 134 14.91 10.16 -0.14
N PRO A 135 15.71 11.18 0.26
CA PRO A 135 15.45 12.61 0.43
C PRO A 135 15.87 13.46 -0.80
N THR A 136 16.01 12.83 -1.96
CA THR A 136 16.87 13.28 -3.08
C THR A 136 16.37 14.49 -3.87
N ARG A 137 15.33 15.20 -3.43
CA ARG A 137 14.69 16.26 -4.22
C ARG A 137 15.55 17.52 -4.32
N LYS A 138 16.25 17.65 -5.43
CA LYS A 138 17.08 18.81 -5.78
C LYS A 138 16.70 19.42 -7.13
N ASN A 139 16.10 18.67 -8.06
CA ASN A 139 15.85 19.19 -9.41
C ASN A 139 14.70 18.48 -10.18
N GLU A 140 14.43 18.94 -11.41
CA GLU A 140 13.43 18.37 -12.34
C GLU A 140 13.68 16.88 -12.66
N GLN A 141 14.91 16.38 -12.53
CA GLN A 141 15.23 14.98 -12.83
C GLN A 141 14.65 14.02 -11.79
N ASP A 142 14.41 14.49 -10.56
CA ASP A 142 13.76 13.69 -9.51
C ASP A 142 12.28 13.41 -9.85
N PHE A 143 11.63 14.33 -10.57
CA PHE A 143 10.29 14.10 -11.10
C PHE A 143 10.27 12.99 -12.17
N LEU A 144 11.32 12.88 -12.99
CA LEU A 144 11.44 11.80 -13.97
C LEU A 144 11.53 10.43 -13.30
N LEU A 145 12.19 10.34 -12.14
CA LEU A 145 12.25 9.10 -11.36
C LEU A 145 10.87 8.68 -10.86
N TYR A 146 10.04 9.64 -10.44
CA TYR A 146 8.64 9.39 -10.09
C TYR A 146 7.85 8.90 -11.30
N VAL A 147 7.92 9.60 -12.44
CA VAL A 147 7.21 9.23 -13.66
C VAL A 147 7.58 7.81 -14.08
N ARG A 148 8.87 7.49 -14.13
CA ARG A 148 9.34 6.16 -14.51
C ARG A 148 8.89 5.08 -13.53
N SER A 149 8.99 5.33 -12.23
CA SER A 149 8.76 4.31 -11.21
C SER A 149 7.28 4.09 -10.89
N ALA A 150 6.51 5.17 -10.76
CA ALA A 150 5.09 5.10 -10.40
C ALA A 150 4.19 4.98 -11.64
N ILE A 151 4.51 5.63 -12.76
CA ILE A 151 3.61 5.67 -13.91
C ILE A 151 4.02 4.63 -14.96
N GLU A 152 5.23 4.76 -15.52
CA GLU A 152 5.64 3.95 -16.67
C GLU A 152 5.75 2.46 -16.34
N LYS A 153 6.41 2.10 -15.23
CA LYS A 153 6.52 0.69 -14.80
C LYS A 153 5.16 0.08 -14.48
N SER A 154 4.25 0.84 -13.87
CA SER A 154 2.89 0.37 -13.59
C SER A 154 2.10 0.16 -14.88
N ALA A 155 2.20 1.09 -15.84
CA ALA A 155 1.58 0.93 -17.16
C ALA A 155 2.13 -0.28 -17.92
N GLN A 156 3.46 -0.52 -17.87
CA GLN A 156 4.07 -1.70 -18.47
C GLN A 156 3.53 -3.01 -17.90
N ARG A 157 3.21 -3.07 -16.60
CA ARG A 157 2.59 -4.26 -16.00
C ARG A 157 1.19 -4.51 -16.56
N VAL A 158 0.39 -3.46 -16.68
CA VAL A 158 -0.96 -3.55 -17.25
C VAL A 158 -0.93 -4.01 -18.71
N VAL A 159 0.03 -3.53 -19.50
CA VAL A 159 0.17 -3.91 -20.92
C VAL A 159 0.66 -5.36 -21.11
N LYS A 160 1.43 -5.89 -20.15
CA LYS A 160 2.00 -7.25 -20.21
C LYS A 160 1.09 -8.32 -19.58
N ALA A 161 0.04 -7.94 -18.88
CA ALA A 161 -0.89 -8.84 -18.21
C ALA A 161 -2.01 -9.30 -19.15
#